data_AF-A0A1H0YVZ6-F1
#
_entry.id   AF-A0A1H0YVZ6-F1
#
_cell.length_a   1.000
_cell.length_b   1.000
_cell.length_c   1.000
_cell.angle_alpha   90.00
_cell.angle_beta   90.00
_cell.angle_gamma   90.00
#
_symmetry.space_group_name_H-M   'P 1'
#
loop_
_entity.id
_entity.type
_entity.pdbx_description
1 polymer ?
#
loop_
_entity_poly.entity_id
_entity_poly.type
_entity_poly.pdbx_seq_one_letter_code
_entity_poly.pdbx_strand_id
1 'polypeptide(L)'
;MSRFRIGFSGARAVRVGAVIASALLLTCGAAVTVFVAEPSSTFRFALPGGAAIFYSSASNPQAPLPERTWRQAVFHFPNGATFSLLPGAGKSNAGGTEIEPPSETDISPSGQYVVIGRVESGTVSSGPGQAESVLSREYCSVIEIRTGCITADQTGEICGAGWQAGQPAQWGKDEDSNVMLKRDRPSVSRLLRVVNAGQPARLVIDDDSGADNLLRCDPPSPANRESYQKIAAALHTAGAHNDARLIDAAFSNAYGDAASTPAPAVGEGEHRAATISATKATLYMAPDDAQVSRAYLVRDDVVTVLKQSPSGWAYVDYVGASGKHLLRWIRADQIAIKP
;
A
#
# COMPACT_ATOMS: atom_id res chain seq x y z
N MET A 1 -77.51 -30.49 20.04
CA MET A 1 -77.70 -30.93 18.63
C MET A 1 -76.29 -30.91 18.00
N SER A 2 -75.72 -32.02 17.53
CA SER A 2 -75.88 -32.63 16.18
C SER A 2 -75.42 -31.70 15.04
N ARG A 3 -74.57 -32.05 14.05
CA ARG A 3 -73.66 -33.17 13.64
C ARG A 3 -72.63 -32.54 12.62
N PHE A 4 -71.52 -33.11 12.10
CA PHE A 4 -70.80 -34.41 12.09
C PHE A 4 -69.28 -34.13 11.77
N ARG A 5 -68.27 -35.02 11.91
CA ARG A 5 -67.70 -36.03 10.94
C ARG A 5 -67.56 -35.55 9.48
N ILE A 6 -66.52 -35.87 8.67
CA ILE A 6 -65.26 -36.67 8.77
C ILE A 6 -64.29 -36.17 7.63
N GLY A 7 -62.99 -36.48 7.47
CA GLY A 7 -62.03 -37.42 8.08
C GLY A 7 -60.64 -36.77 8.30
N PHE A 8 -59.47 -37.42 8.49
CA PHE A 8 -58.92 -38.79 8.30
C PHE A 8 -58.14 -39.11 6.99
N SER A 9 -56.83 -38.82 6.99
CA SER A 9 -55.73 -39.75 6.61
C SER A 9 -54.36 -39.06 6.82
N GLY A 10 -53.27 -39.71 7.23
CA GLY A 10 -53.08 -41.08 7.70
C GLY A 10 -51.62 -41.32 8.11
N ALA A 11 -51.35 -41.71 9.35
CA ALA A 11 -49.97 -41.88 9.85
C ALA A 11 -49.41 -43.28 9.55
N ARG A 12 -48.11 -43.38 9.22
CA ARG A 12 -47.33 -44.61 9.37
C ARG A 12 -45.83 -44.31 9.50
N ALA A 13 -45.35 -44.28 10.74
CA ALA A 13 -43.95 -44.55 11.03
C ALA A 13 -43.75 -46.07 11.06
N VAL A 14 -42.70 -46.58 10.40
CA VAL A 14 -42.25 -47.97 10.55
C VAL A 14 -40.73 -47.95 10.71
N ARG A 15 -40.24 -48.39 11.87
CA ARG A 15 -38.82 -48.74 12.04
C ARG A 15 -38.60 -50.14 11.49
N VAL A 16 -37.67 -50.28 10.55
CA VAL A 16 -36.92 -51.54 10.35
C VAL A 16 -35.45 -51.16 10.29
N GLY A 17 -34.64 -51.77 11.15
CA GLY A 17 -33.19 -51.70 11.06
C GLY A 17 -32.65 -53.06 10.68
N ALA A 18 -31.74 -53.12 9.70
CA ALA A 18 -31.01 -54.32 9.35
C ALA A 18 -29.64 -53.99 8.74
N VAL A 19 -28.59 -54.47 9.42
CA VAL A 19 -27.33 -54.99 8.89
C VAL A 19 -26.52 -54.13 7.91
N ILE A 20 -25.32 -53.75 8.36
CA ILE A 20 -24.22 -53.23 7.53
C ILE A 20 -23.70 -54.37 6.62
N ALA A 21 -23.54 -54.11 5.32
CA ALA A 21 -22.83 -54.98 4.39
C ALA A 21 -21.72 -54.18 3.66
N SER A 22 -20.47 -54.42 4.04
CA SER A 22 -19.31 -53.74 3.46
C SER A 22 -18.97 -54.32 2.08
N ALA A 23 -19.13 -53.53 1.02
CA ALA A 23 -18.67 -53.88 -0.33
C ALA A 23 -17.44 -53.03 -0.71
N LEU A 24 -16.25 -53.60 -0.57
CA LEU A 24 -15.04 -53.03 -1.17
C LEU A 24 -15.09 -53.21 -2.69
N LEU A 25 -15.13 -52.10 -3.44
CA LEU A 25 -14.76 -52.08 -4.85
C LEU A 25 -13.54 -51.17 -5.00
N LEU A 26 -12.37 -51.79 -5.17
CA LEU A 26 -11.17 -51.08 -5.59
C LEU A 26 -11.34 -50.71 -7.07
N THR A 27 -11.58 -49.43 -7.35
CA THR A 27 -11.27 -48.84 -8.65
C THR A 27 -10.10 -47.87 -8.47
N CYS A 28 -8.94 -48.23 -9.00
CA CYS A 28 -7.75 -47.36 -9.00
C CYS A 28 -7.90 -46.25 -10.04
N GLY A 29 -8.90 -45.38 -9.86
CA GLY A 29 -8.87 -44.05 -10.45
C GLY A 29 -7.74 -43.27 -9.78
N ALA A 30 -6.72 -42.90 -10.53
CA ALA A 30 -5.70 -41.98 -10.03
C ALA A 30 -6.40 -40.66 -9.71
N ALA A 31 -6.58 -40.37 -8.42
CA ALA A 31 -7.13 -39.12 -7.96
C ALA A 31 -6.17 -38.01 -8.39
N VAL A 32 -6.51 -37.28 -9.45
CA VAL A 32 -5.83 -36.04 -9.80
C VAL A 32 -6.10 -35.10 -8.65
N THR A 33 -5.11 -34.94 -7.76
CA THR A 33 -5.08 -33.88 -6.78
C THR A 33 -4.98 -32.58 -7.55
N VAL A 34 -6.14 -32.03 -7.89
CA VAL A 34 -6.28 -30.63 -8.25
C VAL A 34 -5.86 -29.87 -7.00
N PHE A 35 -4.60 -29.47 -6.96
CA PHE A 35 -4.13 -28.42 -6.08
C PHE A 35 -4.92 -27.17 -6.47
N VAL A 36 -6.03 -26.96 -5.78
CA VAL A 36 -6.68 -25.65 -5.71
C VAL A 36 -5.62 -24.73 -5.13
N ALA A 37 -4.95 -23.97 -5.99
CA ALA A 37 -3.97 -23.00 -5.57
C ALA A 37 -4.64 -22.09 -4.55
N GLU A 38 -4.00 -21.88 -3.39
CA GLU A 38 -4.58 -21.04 -2.34
C GLU A 38 -4.96 -19.68 -2.94
N PRO A 39 -6.21 -19.21 -2.76
CA PRO A 39 -6.70 -18.03 -3.46
C PRO A 39 -5.84 -16.82 -3.05
N SER A 40 -5.01 -16.35 -3.98
CA SER A 40 -3.88 -15.46 -3.68
C SER A 40 -4.23 -14.39 -2.66
N SER A 41 -3.55 -14.44 -1.50
CA SER A 41 -3.75 -13.54 -0.37
C SER A 41 -3.27 -12.11 -0.64
N THR A 42 -2.60 -11.91 -1.79
CA THR A 42 -2.24 -10.61 -2.34
C THR A 42 -2.63 -10.51 -3.81
N PHE A 43 -2.84 -9.28 -4.30
CA PHE A 43 -2.98 -8.95 -5.71
C PHE A 43 -1.99 -7.84 -6.07
N ARG A 44 -1.46 -7.84 -7.31
CA ARG A 44 -0.51 -6.84 -7.79
C ARG A 44 -1.03 -6.18 -9.05
N PHE A 45 -1.39 -4.90 -8.95
CA PHE A 45 -1.61 -4.05 -10.11
C PHE A 45 -0.27 -3.48 -10.59
N ALA A 46 -0.03 -3.48 -11.91
CA ALA A 46 1.21 -2.94 -12.49
C ALA A 46 0.94 -1.53 -13.05
N LEU A 47 1.89 -0.62 -12.82
CA LEU A 47 1.79 0.77 -13.29
C LEU A 47 2.90 1.11 -14.30
N PRO A 48 2.68 2.12 -15.17
CA PRO A 48 3.71 2.74 -15.99
C PRO A 48 5.01 3.06 -15.24
N GLY A 49 6.13 3.03 -15.96
CA GLY A 49 7.47 3.24 -15.39
C GLY A 49 7.99 2.08 -14.51
N GLY A 50 7.21 1.01 -14.31
CA GLY A 50 7.59 -0.13 -13.49
C GLY A 50 7.19 -0.02 -12.02
N ALA A 51 6.38 0.99 -11.66
CA ALA A 51 5.71 1.05 -10.37
C ALA A 51 4.64 -0.05 -10.27
N ALA A 52 4.10 -0.27 -9.07
CA ALA A 52 3.01 -1.21 -8.85
C ALA A 52 2.23 -0.85 -7.58
N ILE A 53 1.03 -1.39 -7.45
CA ILE A 53 0.27 -1.37 -6.20
C ILE A 53 0.04 -2.81 -5.77
N PHE A 54 0.42 -3.11 -4.53
CA PHE A 54 0.23 -4.41 -3.91
C PHE A 54 -0.92 -4.32 -2.91
N TYR A 55 -1.93 -5.15 -3.15
CA TYR A 55 -3.13 -5.29 -2.34
C TYR A 55 -3.03 -6.52 -1.46
N SER A 56 -3.48 -6.42 -0.23
CA SER A 56 -3.46 -7.51 0.75
C SER A 56 -4.66 -7.42 1.71
N SER A 57 -4.90 -8.49 2.47
CA SER A 57 -5.99 -8.54 3.46
C SER A 57 -7.38 -8.31 2.83
N ALA A 58 -7.69 -9.03 1.75
CA ALA A 58 -9.01 -9.03 1.10
C ALA A 58 -10.15 -9.18 2.12
N SER A 59 -11.26 -8.46 1.91
CA SER A 59 -12.45 -8.58 2.77
C SER A 59 -13.22 -9.87 2.50
N ASN A 60 -13.34 -10.26 1.22
CA ASN A 60 -13.84 -11.57 0.80
C ASN A 60 -12.78 -12.34 -0.02
N PRO A 61 -11.91 -13.15 0.59
CA PRO A 61 -10.92 -13.96 -0.13
C PRO A 61 -11.49 -15.01 -1.09
N GLN A 62 -12.80 -15.30 -1.04
CA GLN A 62 -13.47 -16.28 -1.92
C GLN A 62 -14.06 -15.64 -3.19
N ALA A 63 -14.15 -14.31 -3.27
CA ALA A 63 -14.58 -13.63 -4.49
C ALA A 63 -13.57 -13.81 -5.64
N PRO A 64 -14.01 -13.72 -6.91
CA PRO A 64 -13.11 -13.53 -8.06
C PRO A 64 -12.16 -12.36 -7.85
N LEU A 65 -10.92 -12.43 -8.36
CA LEU A 65 -9.91 -11.38 -8.13
C LEU A 65 -10.37 -9.95 -8.51
N PRO A 66 -11.11 -9.71 -9.61
CA PRO A 66 -11.64 -8.38 -9.93
C PRO A 66 -12.75 -7.89 -8.99
N GLU A 67 -13.44 -8.81 -8.32
CA GLU A 67 -14.56 -8.52 -7.40
C GLU A 67 -14.10 -8.44 -5.93
N ARG A 68 -12.79 -8.48 -5.67
CA ARG A 68 -12.24 -8.37 -4.31
C ARG A 68 -12.00 -6.93 -3.94
N THR A 69 -12.63 -6.50 -2.86
CA THR A 69 -12.18 -5.35 -2.07
C THR A 69 -11.09 -5.74 -1.08
N TRP A 70 -10.18 -4.79 -0.78
CA TRP A 70 -8.97 -5.03 0.01
C TRP A 70 -8.79 -3.99 1.12
N ARG A 71 -8.40 -4.45 2.32
CA ARG A 71 -8.22 -3.59 3.51
C ARG A 71 -6.80 -3.00 3.63
N GLN A 72 -5.93 -3.30 2.67
CA GLN A 72 -4.58 -2.76 2.59
C GLN A 72 -4.16 -2.64 1.12
N ALA A 73 -3.61 -1.48 0.77
CA ALA A 73 -2.92 -1.23 -0.49
C ALA A 73 -1.61 -0.49 -0.21
N VAL A 74 -0.52 -0.94 -0.84
CA VAL A 74 0.82 -0.37 -0.72
C VAL A 74 1.31 -0.03 -2.12
N PHE A 75 1.69 1.22 -2.34
CA PHE A 75 2.36 1.65 -3.57
C PHE A 75 3.84 1.26 -3.52
N HIS A 76 4.36 0.73 -4.62
CA HIS A 76 5.75 0.34 -4.79
C HIS A 76 6.37 1.08 -5.98
N PHE A 77 7.45 1.82 -5.72
CA PHE A 77 8.24 2.48 -6.75
C PHE A 77 9.25 1.52 -7.41
N PRO A 78 9.75 1.82 -8.63
CA PRO A 78 10.75 1.01 -9.33
C PRO A 78 12.09 0.86 -8.59
N ASN A 79 12.40 1.78 -7.67
CA ASN A 79 13.60 1.73 -6.81
C ASN A 79 13.41 0.90 -5.53
N GLY A 80 12.23 0.32 -5.30
CA GLY A 80 11.91 -0.47 -4.11
C GLY A 80 11.39 0.34 -2.91
N ALA A 81 11.32 1.67 -2.99
CA ALA A 81 10.63 2.47 -1.97
C ALA A 81 9.11 2.20 -2.00
N THR A 82 8.45 2.33 -0.86
CA THR A 82 7.02 2.04 -0.70
C THR A 82 6.32 3.04 0.21
N PHE A 83 5.00 3.16 0.07
CA PHE A 83 4.13 3.84 1.04
C PHE A 83 2.72 3.23 1.05
N SER A 84 2.01 3.33 2.17
CA SER A 84 0.63 2.88 2.28
C SER A 84 -0.32 3.88 1.60
N LEU A 85 -1.23 3.39 0.77
CA LEU A 85 -2.28 4.20 0.15
C LEU A 85 -3.49 4.45 1.07
N LEU A 86 -3.49 3.85 2.27
CA LEU A 86 -4.49 4.06 3.30
C LEU A 86 -3.91 4.79 4.52
N PRO A 87 -4.24 6.08 4.72
CA PRO A 87 -3.96 6.77 5.97
C PRO A 87 -4.85 6.20 7.10
N GLY A 88 -4.33 5.22 7.85
CA GLY A 88 -4.95 4.78 9.11
C GLY A 88 -5.88 3.56 9.05
N ALA A 89 -5.69 2.65 8.10
CA ALA A 89 -6.29 1.31 8.18
C ALA A 89 -6.00 0.68 9.57
N GLY A 90 -7.05 0.44 10.37
CA GLY A 90 -6.94 -0.05 11.76
C GLY A 90 -7.01 1.01 12.86
N LYS A 91 -7.29 2.29 12.58
CA LYS A 91 -7.48 3.34 13.60
C LYS A 91 -8.84 3.30 14.34
N SER A 92 -9.79 2.45 13.95
CA SER A 92 -11.11 2.32 14.60
C SER A 92 -11.59 0.88 14.71
N ASN A 93 -12.41 0.59 15.72
CA ASN A 93 -13.02 -0.73 15.95
C ASN A 93 -14.48 -0.84 15.45
N ALA A 94 -15.05 0.25 14.93
CA ALA A 94 -16.47 0.34 14.51
C ALA A 94 -16.64 0.76 13.04
N GLY A 95 -15.53 0.89 12.32
CA GLY A 95 -15.48 1.32 10.93
C GLY A 95 -14.25 0.76 10.22
N GLY A 96 -14.36 0.55 8.91
CA GLY A 96 -13.35 -0.08 8.07
C GLY A 96 -13.21 0.63 6.73
N THR A 97 -12.01 0.53 6.15
CA THR A 97 -11.72 1.06 4.82
C THR A 97 -11.45 -0.09 3.86
N GLU A 98 -12.07 -0.04 2.70
CA GLU A 98 -11.90 -1.00 1.61
C GLU A 98 -11.47 -0.27 0.34
N ILE A 99 -10.60 -0.89 -0.46
CA ILE A 99 -10.17 -0.39 -1.77
C ILE A 99 -10.55 -1.41 -2.85
N GLU A 100 -11.08 -0.90 -3.96
CA GLU A 100 -11.20 -1.62 -5.23
C GLU A 100 -9.89 -1.48 -6.03
N PRO A 101 -9.28 -2.57 -6.54
CA PRO A 101 -8.10 -2.46 -7.38
C PRO A 101 -8.44 -1.78 -8.72
N PRO A 102 -7.65 -0.79 -9.17
CA PRO A 102 -7.89 -0.13 -10.44
C PRO A 102 -7.75 -1.09 -11.63
N SER A 103 -8.40 -0.71 -12.72
CA SER A 103 -8.30 -1.30 -14.05
C SER A 103 -7.31 -0.53 -14.93
N GLU A 104 -7.01 -1.05 -16.12
CA GLU A 104 -6.23 -0.29 -17.12
C GLU A 104 -6.92 1.02 -17.54
N THR A 105 -8.26 1.07 -17.49
CA THR A 105 -9.04 2.28 -17.79
C THR A 105 -9.00 3.35 -16.69
N ASP A 106 -8.49 3.05 -15.49
CA ASP A 106 -8.28 4.03 -14.42
C ASP A 106 -6.89 4.70 -14.50
N ILE A 107 -6.03 4.24 -15.40
CA ILE A 107 -4.75 4.89 -15.74
C ILE A 107 -5.01 5.93 -16.83
N SER A 108 -4.56 7.17 -16.59
CA SER A 108 -4.59 8.25 -17.59
C SER A 108 -3.90 7.86 -18.91
N PRO A 109 -4.36 8.32 -20.09
CA PRO A 109 -3.75 7.96 -21.38
C PRO A 109 -2.27 8.33 -21.56
N SER A 110 -1.75 9.25 -20.75
CA SER A 110 -0.31 9.59 -20.67
C SER A 110 0.52 8.67 -19.76
N GLY A 111 -0.12 7.80 -18.98
CA GLY A 111 0.53 6.98 -17.96
C GLY A 111 1.10 7.77 -16.78
N GLN A 112 0.66 9.01 -16.56
CA GLN A 112 1.16 9.87 -15.48
C GLN A 112 0.37 9.72 -14.18
N TYR A 113 -0.93 9.46 -14.27
CA TYR A 113 -1.86 9.37 -13.15
C TYR A 113 -2.65 8.05 -13.18
N VAL A 114 -3.04 7.58 -11.99
CA VAL A 114 -4.03 6.51 -11.79
C VAL A 114 -5.06 6.97 -10.77
N VAL A 115 -6.33 6.59 -10.95
CA VAL A 115 -7.41 6.80 -9.97
C VAL A 115 -7.69 5.50 -9.23
N ILE A 116 -8.07 5.57 -7.95
CA ILE A 116 -8.39 4.40 -7.11
C ILE A 116 -9.69 4.65 -6.36
N GLY A 117 -10.64 3.72 -6.49
CA GLY A 117 -11.90 3.72 -5.75
C GLY A 117 -11.74 3.18 -4.33
N ARG A 118 -12.30 3.88 -3.34
CA ARG A 118 -12.12 3.61 -1.92
C ARG A 118 -13.45 3.80 -1.17
N VAL A 119 -13.81 2.86 -0.30
CA VAL A 119 -15.00 2.95 0.55
C VAL A 119 -14.57 3.04 2.00
N GLU A 120 -14.97 4.11 2.69
CA GLU A 120 -14.93 4.17 4.15
C GLU A 120 -16.30 3.83 4.72
N SER A 121 -16.36 3.00 5.75
CA SER A 121 -17.58 2.73 6.53
C SER A 121 -17.33 3.03 8.00
N GLY A 122 -18.32 3.58 8.70
CA GLY A 122 -18.25 3.84 10.15
C GLY A 122 -19.62 4.16 10.74
N THR A 123 -19.72 4.19 12.07
CA THR A 123 -20.96 4.59 12.75
C THR A 123 -21.08 6.11 12.86
N VAL A 124 -22.29 6.62 12.65
CA VAL A 124 -22.66 8.01 12.97
C VAL A 124 -23.75 8.03 14.03
N SER A 125 -23.67 8.96 14.97
CA SER A 125 -24.74 9.18 15.94
C SER A 125 -25.83 10.05 15.31
N SER A 126 -27.06 9.52 15.26
CA SER A 126 -28.24 10.28 14.80
C SER A 126 -28.75 11.29 15.84
N GLY A 127 -28.20 11.26 17.06
CA GLY A 127 -28.53 12.17 18.16
C GLY A 127 -28.67 11.45 19.51
N PRO A 128 -28.77 12.20 20.63
CA PRO A 128 -28.88 11.61 21.97
C PRO A 128 -30.07 10.65 22.10
N GLY A 129 -29.79 9.41 22.51
CA GLY A 129 -30.82 8.37 22.70
C GLY A 129 -31.33 7.72 21.40
N GLN A 130 -30.81 8.09 20.23
CA GLN A 130 -31.08 7.38 18.98
C GLN A 130 -30.02 6.30 18.73
N ALA A 131 -30.37 5.29 17.93
CA ALA A 131 -29.41 4.30 17.48
C ALA A 131 -28.34 4.95 16.57
N GLU A 132 -27.10 4.49 16.70
CA GLU A 132 -26.06 4.74 15.72
C GLU A 132 -26.39 4.01 14.41
N SER A 133 -26.17 4.66 13.28
CA SER A 133 -26.29 4.06 11.95
C SER A 133 -24.91 3.87 11.34
N VAL A 134 -24.68 2.72 10.71
CA VAL A 134 -23.49 2.54 9.87
C VAL A 134 -23.75 3.26 8.55
N LEU A 135 -22.89 4.21 8.21
CA LEU A 135 -22.86 4.83 6.89
C LEU A 135 -21.56 4.46 6.19
N SER A 136 -21.65 4.38 4.87
CA SER A 136 -20.51 4.18 3.97
C SER A 136 -20.39 5.37 3.04
N ARG A 137 -19.15 5.76 2.71
CA ARG A 137 -18.82 6.84 1.78
C ARG A 137 -17.78 6.39 0.78
N GLU A 138 -18.07 6.62 -0.49
CA GLU A 138 -17.17 6.38 -1.61
C GLU A 138 -16.27 7.60 -1.84
N TYR A 139 -15.01 7.31 -2.09
CA TYR A 139 -13.93 8.24 -2.41
C TYR A 139 -13.19 7.78 -3.66
N CYS A 140 -12.60 8.73 -4.38
CA CYS A 140 -11.68 8.49 -5.48
C CYS A 140 -10.37 9.27 -5.26
N SER A 141 -9.29 8.52 -5.02
CA SER A 141 -7.95 9.07 -4.82
C SER A 141 -7.20 9.10 -6.15
N VAL A 142 -6.61 10.24 -6.52
CA VAL A 142 -5.81 10.36 -7.76
C VAL A 142 -4.33 10.43 -7.43
N ILE A 143 -3.51 9.55 -8.00
CA ILE A 143 -2.08 9.42 -7.71
C ILE A 143 -1.23 9.75 -8.93
N GLU A 144 -0.32 10.71 -8.80
CA GLU A 144 0.78 10.92 -9.75
C GLU A 144 1.80 9.78 -9.64
N ILE A 145 1.79 8.85 -10.59
CA ILE A 145 2.52 7.57 -10.58
C ILE A 145 4.04 7.77 -10.41
N ARG A 146 4.59 8.87 -10.95
CA ARG A 146 6.02 9.19 -10.87
C ARG A 146 6.48 9.57 -9.46
N THR A 147 5.63 10.24 -8.69
CA THR A 147 5.99 10.86 -7.39
C THR A 147 5.33 10.17 -6.21
N GLY A 148 4.23 9.43 -6.43
CA GLY A 148 3.34 8.93 -5.40
C GLY A 148 2.49 10.01 -4.71
N CYS A 149 2.46 11.24 -5.24
CA CYS A 149 1.59 12.28 -4.72
C CYS A 149 0.12 11.91 -4.99
N ILE A 150 -0.68 11.79 -3.93
CA ILE A 150 -2.14 11.82 -4.00
C ILE A 150 -2.53 13.28 -4.24
N THR A 151 -2.91 13.62 -5.47
CA THR A 151 -3.22 14.99 -5.90
C THR A 151 -4.62 15.45 -5.52
N ALA A 152 -5.52 14.50 -5.22
CA ALA A 152 -6.83 14.74 -4.65
C ALA A 152 -7.39 13.43 -4.07
N ASP A 153 -8.25 13.54 -3.06
CA ASP A 153 -9.16 12.47 -2.64
C ASP A 153 -10.57 13.06 -2.64
N GLN A 154 -11.36 12.75 -3.67
CA GLN A 154 -12.69 13.34 -3.91
C GLN A 154 -13.80 12.33 -3.64
N THR A 155 -15.06 12.76 -3.76
CA THR A 155 -16.24 11.96 -3.39
C THR A 155 -17.47 12.46 -4.15
N GLY A 156 -18.40 11.57 -4.50
CA GLY A 156 -19.60 11.92 -5.28
C GLY A 156 -19.37 11.94 -6.79
N GLU A 157 -20.13 12.76 -7.52
CA GLU A 157 -20.28 12.69 -8.99
C GLU A 157 -18.95 12.80 -9.77
N ILE A 158 -17.98 13.55 -9.27
CA ILE A 158 -16.65 13.69 -9.88
C ILE A 158 -15.89 12.36 -9.96
N CYS A 159 -16.18 11.39 -9.09
CA CYS A 159 -15.58 10.06 -9.13
C CYS A 159 -16.08 9.19 -10.30
N GLY A 160 -17.22 9.52 -10.92
CA GLY A 160 -17.75 8.82 -12.08
C GLY A 160 -17.32 9.39 -13.44
N ALA A 161 -16.48 10.43 -13.48
CA ALA A 161 -16.29 11.23 -14.70
C ALA A 161 -15.34 10.63 -15.75
N GLY A 162 -14.36 9.81 -15.33
CA GLY A 162 -13.48 9.04 -16.22
C GLY A 162 -12.44 9.85 -17.01
N TRP A 163 -11.39 9.16 -17.48
CA TRP A 163 -10.39 9.76 -18.38
C TRP A 163 -10.95 9.99 -19.79
N GLN A 164 -10.72 11.17 -20.35
CA GLN A 164 -11.25 11.54 -21.67
C GLN A 164 -10.39 10.97 -22.81
N ALA A 165 -11.05 10.32 -23.77
CA ALA A 165 -10.40 9.71 -24.92
C ALA A 165 -9.66 10.76 -25.77
N GLY A 166 -8.42 10.45 -26.17
CA GLY A 166 -7.56 11.35 -26.94
C GLY A 166 -6.87 12.46 -26.14
N GLN A 167 -7.21 12.64 -24.86
CA GLN A 167 -6.56 13.61 -23.97
C GLN A 167 -5.52 12.93 -23.07
N PRO A 168 -4.32 13.49 -22.88
CA PRO A 168 -3.24 12.81 -22.14
C PRO A 168 -3.52 12.68 -20.63
N ALA A 169 -4.14 13.69 -20.02
CA ALA A 169 -4.40 13.75 -18.58
C ALA A 169 -5.60 14.68 -18.30
N GLN A 170 -6.76 14.32 -18.86
CA GLN A 170 -8.03 15.00 -18.61
C GLN A 170 -9.02 14.01 -17.99
N TRP A 171 -9.39 14.25 -16.73
CA TRP A 171 -10.44 13.55 -16.00
C TRP A 171 -11.73 14.39 -16.07
N GLY A 172 -12.84 13.81 -16.53
CA GLY A 172 -14.07 14.57 -16.77
C GLY A 172 -13.86 15.80 -17.65
N LYS A 173 -14.46 16.91 -17.27
CA LYS A 173 -14.26 18.22 -17.92
C LYS A 173 -13.02 18.94 -17.36
N ASP A 174 -12.72 20.10 -17.92
CA ASP A 174 -11.63 20.99 -17.47
C ASP A 174 -11.78 21.39 -15.99
N GLU A 175 -13.02 21.56 -15.51
CA GLU A 175 -13.34 21.84 -14.10
C GLU A 175 -12.95 20.66 -13.20
N ASP A 176 -13.41 19.44 -13.51
CA ASP A 176 -13.09 18.20 -12.78
C ASP A 176 -11.59 17.90 -12.78
N SER A 177 -10.94 18.05 -13.95
CA SER A 177 -9.49 17.91 -14.11
C SER A 177 -8.71 18.92 -13.29
N ASN A 178 -9.20 20.15 -13.18
CA ASN A 178 -8.57 21.16 -12.35
C ASN A 178 -8.71 20.82 -10.86
N VAL A 179 -9.85 20.27 -10.41
CA VAL A 179 -10.00 19.74 -9.05
C VAL A 179 -8.99 18.62 -8.80
N MET A 180 -9.07 17.55 -9.58
CA MET A 180 -8.39 16.27 -9.36
C MET A 180 -6.87 16.32 -9.45
N LEU A 181 -6.32 17.19 -10.31
CA LEU A 181 -4.89 17.19 -10.66
C LEU A 181 -4.11 18.43 -10.19
N LYS A 182 -4.80 19.53 -9.82
CA LYS A 182 -4.16 20.85 -9.67
C LYS A 182 -4.60 21.63 -8.43
N ARG A 183 -5.89 21.92 -8.29
CA ARG A 183 -6.47 22.82 -7.27
C ARG A 183 -6.31 22.25 -5.86
N ASP A 184 -6.56 20.96 -5.73
CA ASP A 184 -6.59 20.29 -4.43
C ASP A 184 -5.29 19.56 -4.10
N ARG A 185 -4.29 19.63 -5.01
CA ARG A 185 -2.95 19.06 -4.81
C ARG A 185 -2.34 19.64 -3.52
N PRO A 186 -1.96 18.79 -2.54
CA PRO A 186 -1.32 19.24 -1.32
C PRO A 186 -0.07 20.07 -1.59
N SER A 187 0.07 21.19 -0.88
CA SER A 187 1.27 22.02 -0.87
C SER A 187 1.35 22.79 0.43
N VAL A 188 2.57 23.04 0.92
CA VAL A 188 2.75 23.65 2.23
C VAL A 188 2.26 25.10 2.24
N SER A 189 2.24 25.76 1.07
CA SER A 189 1.66 27.11 0.90
C SER A 189 0.12 27.12 0.95
N ARG A 190 -0.55 26.01 0.61
CA ARG A 190 -2.00 25.80 0.79
C ARG A 190 -2.28 25.55 2.27
N LEU A 191 -1.60 24.57 2.85
CA LEU A 191 -1.74 24.17 4.24
C LEU A 191 -1.49 25.35 5.21
N LEU A 192 -0.38 26.08 5.06
CA LEU A 192 -0.05 27.24 5.90
C LEU A 192 -1.08 28.37 5.80
N ARG A 193 -1.68 28.58 4.62
CA ARG A 193 -2.75 29.58 4.44
C ARG A 193 -4.01 29.20 5.21
N VAL A 194 -4.39 27.92 5.18
CA VAL A 194 -5.58 27.39 5.85
C VAL A 194 -5.37 27.35 7.38
N VAL A 195 -4.17 26.98 7.84
CA VAL A 195 -3.77 27.07 9.27
C VAL A 195 -3.77 28.51 9.77
N ASN A 196 -3.19 29.45 9.01
CA ASN A 196 -3.20 30.87 9.36
C ASN A 196 -4.62 31.49 9.35
N ALA A 197 -5.57 30.87 8.66
CA ALA A 197 -7.00 31.23 8.72
C ALA A 197 -7.73 30.64 9.94
N GLY A 198 -7.01 29.97 10.85
CA GLY A 198 -7.53 29.46 12.13
C GLY A 198 -7.89 27.97 12.15
N GLN A 199 -7.65 27.22 11.08
CA GLN A 199 -7.94 25.78 11.05
C GLN A 199 -6.88 24.97 11.83
N PRO A 200 -7.28 23.93 12.59
CA PRO A 200 -6.32 23.08 13.31
C PRO A 200 -5.39 22.33 12.34
N ALA A 201 -4.09 22.59 12.42
CA ALA A 201 -3.08 22.02 11.51
C ALA A 201 -3.14 20.48 11.39
N ARG A 202 -3.55 19.79 12.46
CA ARG A 202 -3.76 18.34 12.44
C ARG A 202 -4.89 17.91 11.49
N LEU A 203 -6.04 18.59 11.49
CA LEU A 203 -7.15 18.21 10.61
C LEU A 203 -6.76 18.39 9.15
N VAL A 204 -6.16 19.53 8.82
CA VAL A 204 -5.78 19.86 7.44
C VAL A 204 -4.64 18.96 6.92
N ILE A 205 -3.75 18.45 7.78
CA ILE A 205 -2.76 17.43 7.36
C ILE A 205 -3.37 16.02 7.25
N ASP A 206 -4.34 15.66 8.11
CA ASP A 206 -5.10 14.41 7.96
C ASP A 206 -5.89 14.45 6.61
N ASP A 207 -6.48 15.59 6.24
CA ASP A 207 -7.14 15.83 4.94
C ASP A 207 -6.16 15.76 3.74
N ASP A 208 -4.92 16.28 3.87
CA ASP A 208 -3.86 16.20 2.85
C ASP A 208 -3.25 14.77 2.71
N SER A 209 -3.82 13.75 3.37
CA SER A 209 -3.31 12.37 3.46
C SER A 209 -1.95 12.23 4.18
N GLY A 210 -1.69 13.10 5.15
CA GLY A 210 -0.51 13.09 6.02
C GLY A 210 0.72 13.81 5.44
N ALA A 211 1.69 14.12 6.29
CA ALA A 211 2.90 14.84 5.88
C ALA A 211 3.75 14.07 4.85
N ASP A 212 3.68 12.74 4.89
CA ASP A 212 4.32 11.84 3.91
C ASP A 212 3.79 12.09 2.47
N ASN A 213 2.48 12.35 2.32
CA ASN A 213 1.91 12.70 1.03
C ASN A 213 2.24 14.16 0.64
N LEU A 214 2.13 15.10 1.57
CA LEU A 214 2.50 16.50 1.36
C LEU A 214 3.94 16.65 0.81
N LEU A 215 4.89 15.89 1.38
CA LEU A 215 6.29 15.87 0.96
C LEU A 215 6.52 15.25 -0.43
N ARG A 216 5.60 14.40 -0.93
CA ARG A 216 5.60 13.93 -2.33
C ARG A 216 4.98 14.96 -3.28
N CYS A 217 3.97 15.70 -2.81
CA CYS A 217 3.22 16.65 -3.64
C CYS A 217 3.92 18.00 -3.84
N ASP A 218 4.62 18.51 -2.82
CA ASP A 218 5.38 19.76 -2.80
C ASP A 218 6.79 19.53 -2.19
N PRO A 219 7.72 18.90 -2.93
CA PRO A 219 8.97 18.39 -2.35
C PRO A 219 9.86 19.46 -1.67
N PRO A 220 10.59 19.10 -0.60
CA PRO A 220 11.49 20.00 0.13
C PRO A 220 12.44 20.80 -0.78
N SER A 221 12.40 22.12 -0.64
CA SER A 221 13.22 23.06 -1.40
C SER A 221 13.61 24.28 -0.56
N PRO A 222 14.62 25.07 -0.96
CA PRO A 222 14.93 26.34 -0.31
C PRO A 222 13.74 27.33 -0.29
N ALA A 223 12.85 27.24 -1.28
CA ALA A 223 11.71 28.17 -1.43
C ALA A 223 10.53 27.83 -0.50
N ASN A 224 10.32 26.55 -0.14
CA ASN A 224 9.22 26.14 0.73
C ASN A 224 9.65 25.82 2.18
N ARG A 225 10.97 25.76 2.48
CA ARG A 225 11.56 25.46 3.80
C ARG A 225 10.91 26.22 4.96
N GLU A 226 10.80 27.54 4.88
CA GLU A 226 10.24 28.36 5.99
C GLU A 226 8.76 28.03 6.26
N SER A 227 7.99 27.71 5.21
CA SER A 227 6.59 27.31 5.35
C SER A 227 6.47 25.93 6.00
N TYR A 228 7.34 24.99 5.62
CA TYR A 228 7.43 23.68 6.26
C TYR A 228 7.82 23.74 7.73
N GLN A 229 8.79 24.60 8.10
CA GLN A 229 9.16 24.81 9.51
C GLN A 229 8.00 25.35 10.34
N LYS A 230 7.21 26.28 9.80
CA LYS A 230 5.98 26.79 10.45
C LYS A 230 4.92 25.70 10.62
N ILE A 231 4.74 24.84 9.62
CA ILE A 231 3.81 23.70 9.69
C ILE A 231 4.28 22.65 10.69
N ALA A 232 5.57 22.26 10.70
CA ALA A 232 6.10 21.29 11.68
C ALA A 232 5.90 21.79 13.12
N ALA A 233 6.17 23.07 13.39
CA ALA A 233 5.90 23.69 14.69
C ALA A 233 4.41 23.64 15.07
N ALA A 234 3.50 23.99 14.14
CA ALA A 234 2.05 23.92 14.37
C ALA A 234 1.56 22.47 14.60
N LEU A 235 2.11 21.49 13.89
CA LEU A 235 1.79 20.07 14.05
C LEU A 235 2.29 19.52 15.38
N HIS A 236 3.50 19.89 15.82
CA HIS A 236 3.98 19.59 17.18
C HIS A 236 3.07 20.18 18.26
N THR A 237 2.65 21.44 18.10
CA THR A 237 1.70 22.08 19.04
C THR A 237 0.33 21.38 19.04
N ALA A 238 -0.12 20.86 17.89
CA ALA A 238 -1.37 20.12 17.75
C ALA A 238 -1.28 18.61 18.13
N GLY A 239 -0.14 18.16 18.66
CA GLY A 239 0.09 16.76 19.05
C GLY A 239 0.32 15.78 17.87
N ALA A 240 0.42 16.28 16.63
CA ALA A 240 0.68 15.51 15.42
C ALA A 240 2.19 15.19 15.26
N HIS A 241 2.80 14.60 16.28
CA HIS A 241 4.25 14.40 16.38
C HIS A 241 4.84 13.41 15.37
N ASN A 242 4.03 12.64 14.63
CA ASN A 242 4.53 11.79 13.55
C ASN A 242 4.75 12.61 12.28
N ASP A 243 3.71 13.31 11.84
CA ASP A 243 3.72 14.19 10.68
C ASP A 243 4.72 15.34 10.80
N ALA A 244 4.83 15.95 11.99
CA ALA A 244 5.87 16.94 12.27
C ALA A 244 7.30 16.37 12.08
N ARG A 245 7.58 15.20 12.67
CA ARG A 245 8.90 14.56 12.56
C ARG A 245 9.26 14.12 11.14
N LEU A 246 8.29 13.79 10.30
CA LEU A 246 8.53 13.50 8.89
C LEU A 246 9.03 14.75 8.15
N ILE A 247 8.46 15.92 8.44
CA ILE A 247 8.91 17.21 7.89
C ILE A 247 10.30 17.56 8.43
N ASP A 248 10.54 17.43 9.73
CA ASP A 248 11.84 17.73 10.35
C ASP A 248 12.97 16.85 9.78
N ALA A 249 12.71 15.55 9.60
CA ALA A 249 13.64 14.61 9.00
C ALA A 249 13.94 14.95 7.53
N ALA A 250 12.93 15.34 6.75
CA ALA A 250 13.09 15.72 5.36
C ALA A 250 14.05 16.92 5.19
N PHE A 251 13.94 17.94 6.05
CA PHE A 251 14.82 19.12 5.99
C PHE A 251 16.18 18.95 6.69
N SER A 252 16.30 17.95 7.58
CA SER A 252 17.59 17.51 8.13
C SER A 252 18.43 16.81 7.06
N ASN A 253 17.83 15.84 6.35
CA ASN A 253 18.49 15.14 5.26
C ASN A 253 18.82 16.09 4.09
N ALA A 254 17.88 16.95 3.69
CA ALA A 254 18.05 17.93 2.61
C ALA A 254 18.93 19.16 2.98
N TYR A 255 19.77 19.06 4.02
CA TYR A 255 20.82 20.04 4.31
C TYR A 255 22.18 19.41 4.65
N GLY A 256 22.25 18.08 4.87
CA GLY A 256 23.51 17.36 5.07
C GLY A 256 24.48 17.46 3.89
N ASP A 257 23.95 17.51 2.65
CA ASP A 257 24.75 17.64 1.43
C ASP A 257 25.30 19.07 1.18
N ALA A 258 24.89 20.07 1.97
CA ALA A 258 25.20 21.48 1.71
C ALA A 258 26.34 22.05 2.56
N ALA A 259 26.72 21.40 3.66
CA ALA A 259 27.73 21.90 4.59
C ALA A 259 28.50 20.78 5.30
N SER A 260 29.67 20.43 4.73
CA SER A 260 30.74 19.62 5.34
C SER A 260 30.46 18.13 5.57
N THR A 261 31.15 17.29 4.79
CA THR A 261 31.79 16.06 5.30
C THR A 261 32.54 16.43 6.61
N PRO A 262 32.28 15.78 7.77
CA PRO A 262 32.33 14.32 7.86
C PRO A 262 31.21 13.61 8.65
N ALA A 263 31.02 12.33 8.29
CA ALA A 263 30.52 11.21 9.11
C ALA A 263 29.17 11.39 9.85
N PRO A 264 28.06 10.77 9.35
CA PRO A 264 26.84 10.64 10.15
C PRO A 264 27.06 9.65 11.31
N ALA A 265 26.64 10.04 12.52
CA ALA A 265 26.59 9.12 13.67
C ALA A 265 25.41 8.15 13.49
N VAL A 266 25.66 6.86 13.68
CA VAL A 266 24.70 5.76 13.41
C VAL A 266 24.19 5.14 14.70
N GLY A 267 22.90 4.77 14.70
CA GLY A 267 22.31 3.78 15.59
C GLY A 267 20.82 3.61 15.27
N GLU A 268 20.30 2.45 14.88
CA GLU A 268 20.91 1.15 14.54
C GLU A 268 20.08 0.52 13.39
N GLY A 269 20.58 -0.44 12.60
CA GLY A 269 21.90 -1.06 12.61
C GLY A 269 22.83 -0.55 11.51
N GLU A 270 24.09 -0.98 11.57
CA GLU A 270 25.16 -0.43 10.74
C GLU A 270 25.08 -0.90 9.28
N HIS A 271 24.99 0.05 8.35
CA HIS A 271 25.24 -0.19 6.92
C HIS A 271 26.74 -0.40 6.66
N ARG A 272 27.27 -1.57 7.04
CA ARG A 272 28.71 -1.88 6.94
C ARG A 272 29.13 -2.15 5.50
N ALA A 273 30.29 -1.61 5.10
CA ALA A 273 30.93 -1.99 3.85
C ALA A 273 31.52 -3.41 3.95
N ALA A 274 31.28 -4.25 2.95
CA ALA A 274 31.86 -5.58 2.84
C ALA A 274 32.45 -5.79 1.44
N THR A 275 33.40 -6.72 1.36
CA THR A 275 33.99 -7.18 0.09
C THR A 275 33.63 -8.65 -0.14
N ILE A 276 33.31 -9.01 -1.38
CA ILE A 276 32.98 -10.40 -1.73
C ILE A 276 34.22 -11.29 -1.58
N SER A 277 34.13 -12.34 -0.77
CA SER A 277 35.24 -13.26 -0.45
C SER A 277 35.33 -14.44 -1.43
N ALA A 278 34.17 -14.92 -1.87
CA ALA A 278 34.04 -16.01 -2.83
C ALA A 278 34.52 -15.59 -4.24
N THR A 279 35.08 -16.52 -5.01
CA THR A 279 35.49 -16.26 -6.41
C THR A 279 34.30 -15.76 -7.25
N LYS A 280 33.11 -16.26 -6.93
CA LYS A 280 31.81 -15.86 -7.46
C LYS A 280 30.76 -16.06 -6.37
N ALA A 281 30.04 -15.02 -6.01
CA ALA A 281 28.94 -15.06 -5.06
C ALA A 281 27.61 -14.90 -5.79
N THR A 282 26.67 -15.83 -5.60
CA THR A 282 25.38 -15.80 -6.28
C THR A 282 24.43 -14.85 -5.54
N LEU A 283 23.67 -14.04 -6.28
CA LEU A 283 22.65 -13.17 -5.73
C LEU A 283 21.26 -13.80 -5.84
N TYR A 284 20.40 -13.53 -4.86
CA TYR A 284 19.08 -14.12 -4.70
C TYR A 284 17.99 -13.04 -4.58
N MET A 285 16.74 -13.38 -4.91
CA MET A 285 15.59 -12.47 -4.81
C MET A 285 15.03 -12.39 -3.37
N ALA A 286 15.21 -13.45 -2.60
CA ALA A 286 14.83 -13.59 -1.20
C ALA A 286 15.93 -14.34 -0.43
N PRO A 287 15.90 -14.41 0.92
CA PRO A 287 16.86 -15.20 1.70
C PRO A 287 16.48 -16.69 1.70
N ASP A 288 16.46 -17.29 0.51
CA ASP A 288 16.05 -18.66 0.22
C ASP A 288 16.88 -19.21 -0.95
N ASP A 289 17.44 -20.41 -0.81
CA ASP A 289 18.25 -21.04 -1.85
C ASP A 289 17.45 -21.34 -3.13
N ALA A 290 16.13 -21.51 -3.05
CA ALA A 290 15.26 -21.68 -4.21
C ALA A 290 15.07 -20.37 -5.01
N GLN A 291 15.31 -19.20 -4.41
CA GLN A 291 15.08 -17.88 -5.01
C GLN A 291 16.33 -17.34 -5.73
N VAL A 292 17.10 -18.23 -6.34
CA VAL A 292 18.36 -17.94 -7.03
C VAL A 292 18.15 -17.03 -8.25
N SER A 293 19.03 -16.05 -8.44
CA SER A 293 18.98 -15.15 -9.60
C SER A 293 20.06 -15.45 -10.62
N ARG A 294 19.95 -14.82 -11.80
CA ARG A 294 21.01 -14.81 -12.82
C ARG A 294 22.16 -13.85 -12.49
N ALA A 295 21.99 -12.99 -11.48
CA ALA A 295 23.01 -12.04 -11.05
C ALA A 295 23.98 -12.68 -10.05
N TYR A 296 25.22 -12.22 -10.10
CA TYR A 296 26.29 -12.64 -9.21
C TYR A 296 27.28 -11.48 -9.08
N LEU A 297 28.10 -11.54 -8.02
CA LEU A 297 29.27 -10.69 -7.83
C LEU A 297 30.53 -11.57 -7.86
N VAL A 298 31.69 -10.97 -8.10
CA VAL A 298 32.99 -11.65 -8.10
C VAL A 298 33.82 -11.22 -6.89
N ARG A 299 34.92 -11.93 -6.62
CA ARG A 299 35.82 -11.55 -5.52
C ARG A 299 36.24 -10.08 -5.64
N ASP A 300 36.36 -9.42 -4.50
CA ASP A 300 36.80 -8.03 -4.33
C ASP A 300 35.79 -6.95 -4.80
N ASP A 301 34.62 -7.34 -5.37
CA ASP A 301 33.46 -6.44 -5.47
C ASP A 301 33.09 -5.89 -4.08
N VAL A 302 32.79 -4.60 -4.01
CA VAL A 302 32.41 -3.91 -2.76
C VAL A 302 30.88 -3.77 -2.70
N VAL A 303 30.30 -4.10 -1.54
CA VAL A 303 28.87 -3.97 -1.26
C VAL A 303 28.62 -3.28 0.07
N THR A 304 27.47 -2.62 0.18
CA THR A 304 26.94 -2.13 1.47
C THR A 304 25.98 -3.16 2.03
N VAL A 305 26.26 -3.69 3.23
CA VAL A 305 25.37 -4.62 3.93
C VAL A 305 24.25 -3.82 4.58
N LEU A 306 23.03 -3.91 4.04
CA LEU A 306 21.86 -3.17 4.53
C LEU A 306 21.16 -3.89 5.69
N LYS A 307 21.21 -5.24 5.73
CA LYS A 307 20.56 -6.05 6.77
C LYS A 307 21.20 -7.43 6.87
N GLN A 308 21.38 -7.95 8.09
CA GLN A 308 21.79 -9.34 8.34
C GLN A 308 20.73 -10.11 9.12
N SER A 309 19.59 -10.38 8.46
CA SER A 309 18.48 -11.16 9.01
C SER A 309 17.57 -11.60 7.86
N PRO A 310 17.23 -12.90 7.71
CA PRO A 310 17.48 -14.00 8.65
C PRO A 310 18.96 -14.45 8.73
N SER A 311 19.26 -15.31 9.70
CA SER A 311 20.62 -15.84 9.91
C SER A 311 21.15 -16.56 8.66
N GLY A 312 22.46 -16.43 8.40
CA GLY A 312 23.11 -16.96 7.19
C GLY A 312 22.93 -16.09 5.93
N TRP A 313 22.14 -15.01 6.00
CA TRP A 313 21.84 -14.13 4.87
C TRP A 313 22.14 -12.67 5.15
N ALA A 314 22.61 -11.97 4.13
CA ALA A 314 22.71 -10.52 4.10
C ALA A 314 21.87 -9.97 2.93
N TYR A 315 21.16 -8.86 3.17
CA TYR A 315 20.66 -8.00 2.10
C TYR A 315 21.72 -6.95 1.82
N VAL A 316 22.15 -6.84 0.57
CA VAL A 316 23.27 -6.01 0.14
C VAL A 316 22.88 -5.10 -1.01
N ASP A 317 23.49 -3.93 -1.04
CA ASP A 317 23.52 -3.03 -2.18
C ASP A 317 24.87 -3.11 -2.88
N TYR A 318 24.84 -3.35 -4.20
CA TYR A 318 26.00 -3.26 -5.07
C TYR A 318 25.81 -2.11 -6.06
N VAL A 319 26.71 -1.13 -6.04
CA VAL A 319 26.71 -0.02 -6.99
C VAL A 319 27.63 -0.38 -8.16
N GLY A 320 27.03 -0.76 -9.30
CA GLY A 320 27.80 -1.04 -10.51
C GLY A 320 28.45 0.23 -11.07
N ALA A 321 29.47 0.07 -11.93
CA ALA A 321 30.28 1.16 -12.50
C ALA A 321 29.51 2.28 -13.25
N SER A 322 28.23 2.09 -13.55
CA SER A 322 27.32 3.10 -14.10
C SER A 322 26.53 3.90 -13.04
N GLY A 323 26.83 3.74 -11.75
CA GLY A 323 26.05 4.29 -10.63
C GLY A 323 24.73 3.56 -10.38
N LYS A 324 24.47 2.44 -11.05
CA LYS A 324 23.23 1.68 -10.88
C LYS A 324 23.33 0.70 -9.71
N HIS A 325 22.45 0.89 -8.74
CA HIS A 325 22.25 0.03 -7.57
C HIS A 325 21.66 -1.34 -7.93
N LEU A 326 22.08 -2.37 -7.21
CA LEU A 326 21.62 -3.77 -7.34
C LEU A 326 21.38 -4.36 -5.94
N LEU A 327 20.19 -4.09 -5.42
CA LEU A 327 19.73 -4.52 -4.09
C LEU A 327 19.32 -6.00 -4.09
N ARG A 328 20.09 -6.89 -3.46
CA ARG A 328 19.86 -8.35 -3.51
C ARG A 328 20.24 -9.07 -2.22
N TRP A 329 19.77 -10.30 -2.07
CA TRP A 329 20.21 -11.19 -1.00
C TRP A 329 21.48 -11.95 -1.41
N ILE A 330 22.38 -12.15 -0.47
CA ILE A 330 23.63 -12.91 -0.59
C ILE A 330 23.83 -13.76 0.67
N ARG A 331 24.59 -14.86 0.56
CA ARG A 331 24.97 -15.67 1.72
C ARG A 331 26.00 -14.92 2.57
N ALA A 332 25.82 -14.91 3.88
CA ALA A 332 26.64 -14.12 4.80
C ALA A 332 28.09 -14.63 4.93
N ASP A 333 28.38 -15.86 4.50
CA ASP A 333 29.73 -16.45 4.40
C ASP A 333 30.49 -16.04 3.12
N GLN A 334 29.78 -15.55 2.09
CA GLN A 334 30.35 -15.08 0.82
C GLN A 334 30.81 -13.60 0.86
N ILE A 335 30.65 -12.94 2.01
CA ILE A 335 31.08 -11.56 2.26
C ILE A 335 32.10 -11.50 3.42
N ALA A 336 33.18 -10.75 3.22
CA ALA A 336 34.07 -10.30 4.28
C ALA A 336 33.66 -8.87 4.66
N ILE A 337 33.01 -8.71 5.82
CA ILE A 337 32.69 -7.40 6.40
C ILE A 337 34.01 -6.72 6.78
N LYS A 338 34.20 -5.46 6.40
CA LYS A 338 35.34 -4.68 6.89
C LYS A 338 35.04 -4.18 8.31
N PRO A 339 35.97 -4.35 9.27
CA PRO A 339 35.80 -3.88 10.64
C PRO A 339 35.83 -2.35 10.74
#